data_AF-A0A140LAA9-F1
#
_entry.id   AF-A0A140LAA9-F1
#
_cell.length_a   1.000
_cell.length_b   1.000
_cell.length_c   1.000
_cell.angle_alpha   90.00
_cell.angle_beta   90.00
_cell.angle_gamma   90.00
#
_symmetry.space_group_name_H-M   'P 1'
#
loop_
_entity.id
_entity.type
_entity.pdbx_description
1 polymer ?
#
loop_
_entity_poly.entity_id
_entity_poly.type
_entity_poly.pdbx_seq_one_letter_code
_entity_poly.pdbx_strand_id
1 'polypeptide(L)' 'MSDTFLRQMFNAAQGGDEEAIGVIFEIFQPMIYKNSFINGYFDCDCFQELCIKLMYCIKTFKFINISDITKYFN' A
#
# COMPACT_ATOMS: atom_id res chain seq x y z
N MET A 1 -14.45 -5.66 -3.60
CA MET A 1 -13.24 -6.23 -2.95
C MET A 1 -13.53 -6.33 -1.47
N SER A 2 -13.40 -7.52 -0.86
CA SER A 2 -13.63 -7.69 0.59
C SER A 2 -12.39 -7.26 1.38
N ASP A 3 -12.58 -6.75 2.59
CA ASP A 3 -11.49 -6.36 3.50
C ASP A 3 -10.50 -7.53 3.74
N THR A 4 -11.06 -8.74 3.87
CA THR A 4 -10.30 -9.99 4.03
C THR A 4 -9.33 -10.26 2.88
N PHE A 5 -9.73 -9.97 1.63
CA PHE A 5 -8.88 -10.19 0.46
C PHE A 5 -7.67 -9.25 0.47
N LEU A 6 -7.90 -7.96 0.74
CA LEU A 6 -6.82 -6.97 0.83
C LEU A 6 -5.82 -7.37 1.93
N ARG A 7 -6.32 -7.80 3.09
CA ARG A 7 -5.49 -8.28 4.19
C ARG A 7 -4.63 -9.48 3.80
N GLN A 8 -5.18 -10.43 3.04
CA GLN A 8 -4.43 -11.57 2.54
C GLN A 8 -3.32 -11.13 1.56
N MET A 9 -3.63 -10.23 0.63
CA MET A 9 -2.65 -9.71 -0.33
C MET A 9 -1.52 -8.96 0.37
N PHE A 10 -1.81 -8.12 1.37
CA PHE A 10 -0.75 -7.43 2.13
C PHE A 10 0.17 -8.40 2.86
N ASN A 11 -0.37 -9.45 3.50
CA ASN A 11 0.45 -10.45 4.16
C ASN A 11 1.33 -11.23 3.16
N ALA A 12 0.79 -11.61 2.01
CA ALA A 12 1.54 -12.30 0.96
C ALA A 12 2.64 -11.39 0.36
N ALA A 13 2.31 -10.13 0.07
CA ALA A 13 3.25 -9.14 -0.46
C ALA A 13 4.40 -8.85 0.53
N GLN A 14 4.13 -8.85 1.84
CA GLN A 14 5.17 -8.76 2.87
C GLN A 14 6.08 -9.99 2.91
N GLY A 15 5.57 -11.15 2.54
CA GLY A 15 6.34 -12.37 2.34
C GLY A 15 7.19 -12.39 1.06
N GLY A 16 7.10 -11.36 0.21
CA GLY A 16 7.83 -11.26 -1.05
C GLY A 16 7.09 -11.85 -2.26
N ASP A 17 5.80 -12.12 -2.14
CA ASP A 17 4.97 -12.58 -3.27
C ASP A 17 4.79 -11.44 -4.30
N GLU A 18 5.37 -11.63 -5.48
CA GLU A 18 5.33 -10.65 -6.57
C GLU A 18 3.92 -10.44 -7.14
N GLU A 19 3.09 -11.48 -7.20
CA GLU A 19 1.70 -11.36 -7.67
C GLU A 19 0.89 -10.52 -6.70
N ALA A 20 1.06 -10.76 -5.39
CA ALA A 20 0.39 -9.98 -4.37
C ALA A 20 0.83 -8.50 -4.37
N ILE A 21 2.12 -8.25 -4.60
CA ILE A 21 2.64 -6.88 -4.79
C ILE A 21 1.97 -6.23 -6.00
N GLY A 22 1.89 -6.94 -7.14
CA GLY A 22 1.24 -6.47 -8.36
C GLY A 22 -0.22 -6.07 -8.14
N VAL A 23 -1.00 -6.93 -7.49
CA VAL A 23 -2.41 -6.65 -7.17
C VAL A 23 -2.56 -5.39 -6.30
N ILE A 24 -1.71 -5.22 -5.29
CA ILE A 24 -1.74 -4.01 -4.46
C ILE A 24 -1.37 -2.77 -5.30
N PHE A 25 -0.37 -2.89 -6.16
CA PHE A 25 0.02 -1.80 -7.07
C PHE A 25 -1.13 -1.39 -7.99
N GLU A 26 -1.83 -2.34 -8.62
CA GLU A 26 -2.98 -2.06 -9.49
C GLU A 26 -4.10 -1.32 -8.75
N ILE A 27 -4.37 -1.67 -7.49
CA ILE A 27 -5.38 -0.99 -6.66
C ILE A 27 -5.00 0.48 -6.43
N PHE A 28 -3.74 0.74 -6.12
CA PHE A 28 -3.26 2.09 -5.79
C PHE A 28 -2.82 2.90 -7.01
N GLN A 29 -2.61 2.27 -8.18
CA GLN A 29 -2.12 2.91 -9.40
C GLN A 29 -2.94 4.13 -9.83
N PRO A 30 -4.29 4.11 -9.85
CA PRO A 30 -5.08 5.28 -10.23
C PRO A 30 -4.84 6.47 -9.29
N MET A 31 -4.65 6.19 -8.00
CA MET A 31 -4.39 7.21 -6.99
C MET A 31 -2.97 7.76 -7.12
N ILE A 32 -1.97 6.91 -7.31
CA ILE A 32 -0.59 7.30 -7.56
C ILE A 32 -0.53 8.20 -8.80
N TYR A 33 -1.12 7.73 -9.91
CA TYR A 33 -1.11 8.46 -11.18
C TYR A 33 -1.77 9.84 -11.04
N LYS A 34 -2.94 9.92 -10.39
CA LYS A 34 -3.62 11.21 -10.14
C LYS A 34 -2.76 12.18 -9.32
N ASN A 35 -2.06 11.69 -8.29
CA ASN A 35 -1.21 12.52 -7.43
C ASN A 35 0.16 12.84 -8.04
N SER A 36 0.48 12.24 -9.18
CA SER A 36 1.73 12.51 -9.91
C SER A 36 1.62 13.72 -10.84
N PHE A 37 0.46 14.40 -10.90
CA PHE A 37 0.30 15.61 -11.68
C PHE A 37 0.62 16.84 -10.84
N ILE A 38 1.64 17.59 -11.25
CA ILE A 38 2.05 18.85 -10.63
C ILE A 38 1.76 19.97 -11.62
N ASN A 39 0.94 20.95 -11.22
CA ASN A 39 0.52 22.07 -12.07
C ASN A 39 -0.07 21.65 -13.43
N GLY A 40 -0.76 20.50 -13.47
CA GLY A 40 -1.40 19.96 -14.68
C GLY A 40 -0.47 19.16 -15.60
N TYR A 41 0.81 19.00 -15.24
CA TYR A 41 1.77 18.19 -15.97
C TYR A 41 2.06 16.90 -15.21
N PHE A 42 2.19 15.80 -15.95
CA PHE A 42 2.64 14.54 -15.37
C PHE A 42 4.12 14.64 -15.01
N ASP A 43 4.42 14.39 -13.74
CA ASP A 43 5.76 14.35 -13.21
C ASP A 43 6.17 12.88 -13.01
N CYS A 44 7.08 12.40 -13.87
CA CYS A 44 7.58 11.04 -13.83
C CYS A 44 8.33 10.72 -12.53
N ASP A 45 9.06 11.69 -11.98
CA ASP A 45 9.83 11.51 -10.75
C ASP A 45 8.88 11.42 -9.56
N CYS A 46 7.84 12.25 -9.53
CA CYS A 46 6.77 12.17 -8.53
C CYS A 46 6.07 10.80 -8.58
N PHE A 47 5.75 10.30 -9.78
CA PHE A 47 5.16 8.98 -9.96
C PHE A 47 6.06 7.87 -9.41
N GLN A 48 7.34 7.89 -9.74
CA GLN A 48 8.31 6.91 -9.26
C GLN A 48 8.46 6.97 -7.74
N GLU A 49 8.56 8.16 -7.16
CA GLU A 49 8.65 8.34 -5.71
C GLU A 49 7.41 7.80 -4.99
N LEU A 50 6.21 8.05 -5.51
CA LEU A 50 4.97 7.50 -4.96
C LEU A 50 4.93 5.96 -5.06
N CYS A 51 5.43 5.37 -6.15
CA CYS A 51 5.58 3.92 -6.27
C CYS A 51 6.54 3.37 -5.20
N ILE A 52 7.70 4.00 -5.00
CA ILE A 52 8.69 3.61 -3.98
C ILE A 52 8.08 3.72 -2.58
N LYS A 53 7.34 4.79 -2.30
CA LYS A 53 6.62 4.98 -1.03
C LYS A 53 5.59 3.89 -0.81
N LEU A 54 4.84 3.48 -1.83
CA LEU A 54 3.90 2.37 -1.72
C LEU A 54 4.62 1.07 -1.34
N MET A 55 5.76 0.75 -1.97
CA MET A 55 6.55 -0.43 -1.60
C MET A 55 7.01 -0.38 -0.15
N TYR A 56 7.46 0.78 0.31
CA TYR A 56 7.84 0.97 1.72
C TYR A 56 6.65 0.78 2.66
N CYS A 57 5.49 1.31 2.31
CA CYS A 57 4.25 1.12 3.05
C CYS A 57 3.89 -0.37 3.13
N ILE A 58 3.88 -1.11 2.02
CA ILE A 58 3.61 -2.56 2.00
C ILE A 58 4.53 -3.28 2.99
N LYS A 59 5.84 -3.00 2.95
CA LYS A 59 6.83 -3.63 3.85
C LYS A 59 6.64 -3.28 5.33
N THR A 60 6.16 -2.08 5.64
CA THR A 60 6.08 -1.58 7.03
C THR A 60 4.68 -1.60 7.64
N PHE A 61 3.65 -1.86 6.82
CA PHE A 61 2.26 -1.85 7.23
C PHE A 61 1.98 -2.93 8.29
N LYS A 62 1.33 -2.55 9.39
CA LYS A 62 0.94 -3.49 10.45
C LYS A 62 -0.56 -3.43 10.65
N PHE A 63 -1.22 -4.56 10.47
CA PHE A 63 -2.61 -4.70 10.89
C PHE A 63 -2.65 -4.66 12.42
N ILE A 64 -3.32 -3.65 12.97
CA ILE A 64 -3.56 -3.56 14.41
C ILE A 64 -4.60 -4.60 14.77
N ASN A 65 -4.27 -5.54 15.65
CA ASN A 65 -5.28 -6.42 16.23
C ASN A 65 -5.92 -5.72 17.43
N ILE A 66 -7.20 -5.98 17.68
CA ILE A 66 -7.93 -5.43 18.83
C ILE A 66 -7.22 -5.78 20.16
N SER A 67 -6.54 -6.93 20.22
CA SER A 67 -5.70 -7.35 21.36
C SER A 67 -4.47 -6.47 21.60
N ASP A 68 -3.99 -5.74 20.60
CA ASP A 68 -2.88 -4.79 20.76
C ASP A 68 -3.38 -3.43 21.23
N ILE A 69 -4.65 -3.10 20.96
CA ILE A 69 -5.31 -1.88 21.44
C ILE A 69 -5.59 -1.99 22.94
N THR A 70 -6.10 -3.15 23.40
CA THR A 70 -6.44 -3.36 24.82
C THR A 70 -5.25 -3.26 25.77
N LYS A 71 -4.00 -3.38 25.27
CA LYS A 71 -2.77 -3.16 26.06
C LYS A 71 -2.59 -1.71 26.51
N TYR A 72 -3.25 -0.74 25.87
CA TYR A 72 -3.19 0.68 26.23
C TYR A 72 -4.34 1.12 27.14
N PHE A 73 -5.30 0.25 27.42
CA PHE A 73 -6.46 0.52 28.26
C PHE A 73 -6.39 -0.11 29.66
N ASN A 74 -5.27 -0.78 29.99
CA ASN A 74 -4.98 -1.34 31.31
C ASN A 74 -3.83 -0.59 31.97
#